data_AF-A0A397UUZ5-F1
#
_entry.id   AF-A0A397UUZ5-F1
#
_cell.length_a   1.000
_cell.length_b   1.000
_cell.length_c   1.000
_cell.angle_alpha   90.00
_cell.angle_beta   90.00
_cell.angle_gamma   90.00
#
_symmetry.space_group_name_H-M   'P 1'
#
loop_
_entity.id
_entity.type
_entity.pdbx_description
1 polymer ?
#
loop_
_entity_poly.entity_id
_entity_poly.type
_entity_poly.pdbx_seq_one_letter_code
_entity_poly.pdbx_strand_id
1 'polypeptide(L)'
;MKKIFLDLFFFKIHECFMAQQTIGPKVPRSINSKKVFFAFSPGESSFQRGYFGAHPDVYLTGVLHIRYTNKKPIFARKVEVSFVGKESVFFAGTLEEGQKIKEDDDDDFSDDDVSTETLSTHSAKRTIFSSSTCLWRSQSKGSYEGVTELDLPFRFKLPENLPPSLYMDKGCGRIYYMLKAKISRRPIDPDSRNYEKKIKIFCPIVRYTVIPPQAPSRWLVKKEGPALPHAVGYDVSLSNSTFGTGLSYVVPIKLTFHEPQIYLKKIFVGIKEYHELRTDRYETETKRYIVEETINAENIISTSDSENEYSLDVKLSIPSSRNLVYSVDSTYITVSHKIKVKFHLGKAPNIRLSKFINIKNMVSAKEFSRESLKVDIPAMIQQKLPFKVDIVKNKNSNAHISKRLSPFLPMFNKIHIIDPKSQKRISMEQLLHLTDYENPNTVYNSRSPRCSIK
;
A
#
# COMPACT_ATOMS: atom_id res chain seq x y z
N MET A 1 0.18 -4.17 -27.01
CA MET A 1 -1.14 -3.57 -26.73
C MET A 1 -1.74 -3.91 -25.36
N LYS A 2 -1.78 -5.17 -24.88
CA LYS A 2 -2.35 -5.51 -23.55
C LYS A 2 -1.58 -4.91 -22.35
N LYS A 3 -0.26 -4.71 -22.45
CA LYS A 3 0.61 -4.14 -21.40
C LYS A 3 0.33 -2.63 -21.16
N ILE A 4 0.28 -1.86 -22.25
CA ILE A 4 -0.03 -0.41 -22.25
C ILE A 4 -1.43 -0.12 -21.69
N PHE A 5 -2.41 -1.00 -21.93
CA PHE A 5 -3.77 -0.83 -21.42
C PHE A 5 -3.88 -1.08 -19.90
N LEU A 6 -3.04 -1.97 -19.35
CA LEU A 6 -2.92 -2.14 -17.90
C LEU A 6 -2.25 -0.91 -17.27
N ASP A 7 -1.17 -0.41 -17.86
CA ASP A 7 -0.43 0.74 -17.34
C ASP A 7 -1.27 2.04 -17.35
N LEU A 8 -2.04 2.32 -18.42
CA LEU A 8 -2.97 3.46 -18.45
C LEU A 8 -4.12 3.33 -17.44
N PHE A 9 -4.63 2.11 -17.22
CA PHE A 9 -5.67 1.86 -16.22
C PHE A 9 -5.14 2.02 -14.80
N PHE A 10 -3.87 1.67 -14.56
CA PHE A 10 -3.18 1.88 -13.29
C PHE A 10 -2.87 3.36 -13.03
N PHE A 11 -2.44 4.11 -14.06
CA PHE A 11 -2.13 5.54 -13.93
C PHE A 11 -3.36 6.37 -13.52
N LYS A 12 -4.53 6.08 -14.10
CA LYS A 12 -5.78 6.78 -13.79
C LYS A 12 -6.35 6.44 -12.40
N ILE A 13 -6.04 5.24 -11.88
CA ILE A 13 -6.34 4.87 -10.48
C ILE A 13 -5.37 5.57 -9.51
N HIS A 14 -4.11 5.73 -9.91
CA HIS A 14 -3.07 6.42 -9.14
C HIS A 14 -3.41 7.91 -8.94
N GLU A 15 -3.81 8.64 -9.99
CA GLU A 15 -4.27 10.03 -9.85
C GLU A 15 -5.48 10.16 -8.93
N CYS A 16 -6.42 9.20 -8.99
CA CYS A 16 -7.62 9.24 -8.17
C CYS A 16 -7.35 8.92 -6.69
N PHE A 17 -6.32 8.12 -6.38
CA PHE A 17 -5.82 7.89 -5.03
C PHE A 17 -5.11 9.14 -4.49
N MET A 18 -4.30 9.81 -5.32
CA MET A 18 -3.55 11.02 -4.95
C MET A 18 -4.45 12.26 -4.79
N ALA A 19 -5.55 12.35 -5.54
CA ALA A 19 -6.48 13.49 -5.49
C ALA A 19 -7.43 13.50 -4.26
N GLN A 20 -7.59 12.37 -3.56
CA GLN A 20 -8.53 12.27 -2.43
C GLN A 20 -8.03 12.86 -1.11
N GLN A 21 -6.79 13.37 -1.05
CA GLN A 21 -6.21 13.86 0.20
C GLN A 21 -6.23 15.39 0.41
N THR A 22 -6.66 16.23 -0.55
CA THR A 22 -6.47 17.71 -0.41
C THR A 22 -7.54 18.68 -0.95
N ILE A 23 -8.75 18.27 -1.33
CA ILE A 23 -9.76 19.24 -1.84
C ILE A 23 -11.12 18.96 -1.20
N GLY A 24 -11.84 20.01 -0.75
CA GLY A 24 -13.13 19.98 -0.02
C GLY A 24 -14.23 19.11 -0.65
N PRO A 25 -15.40 18.95 0.01
CA PRO A 25 -16.23 17.75 -0.04
C PRO A 25 -16.86 17.49 -1.42
N LYS A 26 -16.06 16.97 -2.34
CA LYS A 26 -16.56 16.28 -3.53
C LYS A 26 -16.90 14.88 -3.07
N VAL A 27 -18.21 14.60 -2.98
CA VAL A 27 -18.75 13.27 -2.67
C VAL A 27 -18.01 12.22 -3.50
N PRO A 28 -17.49 11.12 -2.91
CA PRO A 28 -16.74 10.10 -3.62
C PRO A 28 -17.60 9.39 -4.66
N ARG A 29 -17.71 9.96 -5.86
CA ARG A 29 -18.45 9.30 -6.92
C ARG A 29 -17.63 8.11 -7.39
N SER A 30 -18.20 6.91 -7.26
CA SER A 30 -17.62 5.75 -7.94
C SER A 30 -17.57 6.08 -9.43
N ILE A 31 -16.37 6.04 -10.01
CA ILE A 31 -16.13 6.36 -11.44
C ILE A 31 -17.03 5.52 -12.37
N ASN A 32 -17.48 4.37 -11.88
CA ASN A 32 -18.14 3.34 -12.67
C ASN A 32 -19.67 3.49 -12.79
N SER A 33 -20.34 4.37 -12.02
CA SER A 33 -21.81 4.52 -12.12
C SER A 33 -22.33 5.81 -11.49
N LYS A 34 -22.98 6.66 -12.29
CA LYS A 34 -23.73 7.84 -11.80
C LYS A 34 -25.01 7.47 -11.04
N LYS A 35 -25.55 6.27 -11.26
CA LYS A 35 -26.83 5.80 -10.70
C LYS A 35 -26.70 5.00 -9.41
N VAL A 36 -25.49 4.55 -9.09
CA VAL A 36 -25.20 3.73 -7.91
C VAL A 36 -23.81 4.09 -7.46
N PHE A 37 -23.68 4.70 -6.29
CA PHE A 37 -22.41 5.20 -5.79
C PHE A 37 -22.39 5.20 -4.26
N PHE A 38 -21.19 5.08 -3.70
CA PHE A 38 -20.96 5.25 -2.27
C PHE A 38 -20.78 6.74 -1.96
N ALA A 39 -21.20 7.17 -0.78
CA ALA A 39 -20.96 8.50 -0.27
C ALA A 39 -20.57 8.44 1.21
N PHE A 40 -19.82 9.44 1.65
CA PHE A 40 -19.56 9.65 3.06
C PHE A 40 -20.84 9.97 3.82
N SER A 41 -20.85 9.71 5.13
CA SER A 41 -21.91 10.24 5.99
C SER A 41 -21.91 11.77 5.95
N PRO A 42 -23.05 12.43 6.24
CA PRO A 42 -23.10 13.90 6.31
C PRO A 42 -22.07 14.47 7.30
N GLY A 43 -21.39 15.54 6.90
CA GLY A 43 -20.37 16.21 7.72
C GLY A 43 -18.97 15.60 7.64
N GLU A 44 -18.77 14.58 6.83
CA GLU A 44 -17.58 13.72 6.92
C GLU A 44 -16.81 13.66 5.60
N SER A 45 -15.48 13.52 5.71
CA SER A 45 -14.54 13.54 4.58
C SER A 45 -13.94 12.18 4.24
N SER A 46 -14.23 11.15 5.03
CA SER A 46 -13.76 9.79 4.81
C SER A 46 -14.80 8.76 5.28
N PHE A 47 -14.66 7.52 4.80
CA PHE A 47 -15.46 6.39 5.29
C PHE A 47 -14.98 5.91 6.66
N GLN A 48 -13.72 6.13 7.03
CA GLN A 48 -13.17 5.73 8.32
C GLN A 48 -13.59 6.72 9.41
N ARG A 49 -14.19 6.18 10.47
CA ARG A 49 -14.60 6.91 11.67
C ARG A 49 -13.71 6.51 12.84
N GLY A 50 -12.90 7.47 13.30
CA GLY A 50 -11.99 7.31 14.43
C GLY A 50 -10.54 6.99 14.04
N TYR A 51 -9.65 7.11 15.03
CA TYR A 51 -8.23 6.79 14.93
C TYR A 51 -7.97 5.28 15.04
N PHE A 52 -8.02 4.56 13.91
CA PHE A 52 -7.75 3.12 13.83
C PHE A 52 -6.40 2.76 14.45
N GLY A 53 -6.35 1.80 15.37
CA GLY A 53 -5.12 1.38 16.06
C GLY A 53 -4.80 2.16 17.34
N ALA A 54 -5.39 3.34 17.52
CA ALA A 54 -5.38 4.06 18.80
C ALA A 54 -6.68 3.84 19.58
N HIS A 55 -7.82 3.73 18.88
CA HIS A 55 -9.13 3.45 19.48
C HIS A 55 -9.59 2.01 19.15
N PRO A 56 -10.21 1.27 20.09
CA PRO A 56 -10.68 -0.10 19.84
C PRO A 56 -11.93 -0.15 18.95
N ASP A 57 -12.76 0.89 19.02
CA ASP A 57 -14.03 0.96 18.30
C ASP A 57 -13.95 1.91 17.11
N VAL A 58 -13.40 1.40 16.01
CA VAL A 58 -13.28 2.13 14.76
C VAL A 58 -14.12 1.45 13.69
N TYR A 59 -14.85 2.25 12.92
CA TYR A 59 -15.83 1.77 11.96
C TYR A 59 -15.59 2.38 10.59
N LEU A 60 -15.96 1.63 9.55
CA LEU A 60 -16.23 2.20 8.24
C LEU A 60 -17.72 2.46 8.11
N THR A 61 -18.10 3.71 7.86
CA THR A 61 -19.49 4.12 7.71
C THR A 61 -19.68 4.96 6.46
N GLY A 62 -20.89 4.92 5.91
CA GLY A 62 -21.29 5.73 4.78
C GLY A 62 -22.65 5.29 4.26
N VAL A 63 -23.01 5.78 3.08
CA VAL A 63 -24.29 5.49 2.44
C VAL A 63 -24.05 4.99 1.01
N LEU A 64 -24.74 3.91 0.63
CA LEU A 64 -24.84 3.50 -0.76
C LEU A 64 -26.12 4.11 -1.35
N HIS A 65 -25.95 5.02 -2.30
CA HIS A 65 -27.06 5.66 -3.00
C HIS A 65 -27.40 4.88 -4.28
N ILE A 66 -28.69 4.65 -4.49
CA ILE A 66 -29.27 4.16 -5.74
C ILE A 66 -30.20 5.25 -6.28
N ARG A 67 -29.93 5.72 -7.50
CA ARG A 67 -30.62 6.84 -8.16
C ARG A 67 -30.92 6.48 -9.62
N TYR A 68 -32.11 5.95 -9.84
CA TYR A 68 -32.72 5.62 -11.11
C TYR A 68 -33.99 6.46 -11.30
N THR A 69 -34.33 6.76 -12.55
CA THR A 69 -35.54 7.51 -12.88
C THR A 69 -36.78 6.62 -12.81
N ASN A 70 -37.95 7.17 -12.49
CA ASN A 70 -39.23 6.46 -12.49
C ASN A 70 -39.53 5.75 -13.83
N LYS A 71 -39.07 6.31 -14.95
CA LYS A 71 -39.23 5.69 -16.29
C LYS A 71 -38.34 4.45 -16.52
N LYS A 72 -37.28 4.28 -15.73
CA LYS A 72 -36.25 3.24 -15.89
C LYS A 72 -35.73 2.79 -14.52
N PRO A 73 -36.57 2.18 -13.66
CA PRO A 73 -36.13 1.65 -12.37
C PRO A 73 -35.14 0.49 -12.55
N ILE A 74 -34.34 0.22 -11.53
CA ILE A 74 -33.59 -1.04 -11.45
C ILE A 74 -34.46 -2.08 -10.76
N PHE A 75 -34.81 -3.15 -11.48
CA PHE A 75 -35.50 -4.29 -10.89
C PHE A 75 -34.50 -5.12 -10.08
N ALA A 76 -34.46 -4.90 -8.76
CA ALA A 76 -33.50 -5.50 -7.85
C ALA A 76 -34.18 -6.50 -6.90
N ARG A 77 -33.43 -7.55 -6.51
CA ARG A 77 -33.86 -8.56 -5.54
C ARG A 77 -33.12 -8.43 -4.21
N LYS A 78 -31.85 -8.03 -4.27
CA LYS A 78 -30.94 -8.00 -3.13
C LYS A 78 -29.83 -6.99 -3.37
N VAL A 79 -29.48 -6.23 -2.34
CA VAL A 79 -28.30 -5.36 -2.31
C VAL A 79 -27.39 -5.79 -1.17
N GLU A 80 -26.17 -6.17 -1.52
CA GLU A 80 -25.12 -6.52 -0.56
C GLU A 80 -23.98 -5.53 -0.68
N VAL A 81 -23.39 -5.17 0.46
CA VAL A 81 -22.15 -4.42 0.51
C VAL A 81 -21.10 -5.28 1.18
N SER A 82 -19.89 -5.32 0.63
CA SER A 82 -18.74 -5.96 1.26
C SER A 82 -17.55 -5.03 1.36
N PHE A 83 -16.86 -5.13 2.48
CA PHE A 83 -15.57 -4.50 2.72
C PHE A 83 -14.48 -5.56 2.57
N VAL A 84 -13.54 -5.34 1.65
CA VAL A 84 -12.52 -6.32 1.28
C VAL A 84 -11.14 -5.68 1.29
N GLY A 85 -10.22 -6.23 2.07
CA GLY A 85 -8.80 -5.90 2.10
C GLY A 85 -7.98 -6.89 1.29
N LYS A 86 -7.01 -6.38 0.52
CA LYS A 86 -6.15 -7.19 -0.33
C LYS A 86 -4.70 -6.74 -0.20
N GLU A 87 -3.82 -7.72 -0.30
CA GLU A 87 -2.38 -7.52 -0.41
C GLU A 87 -1.95 -8.07 -1.76
N SER A 88 -1.07 -7.37 -2.45
CA SER A 88 -0.46 -7.86 -3.67
C SER A 88 0.92 -7.28 -3.87
N VAL A 89 1.82 -8.12 -4.36
CA VAL A 89 3.13 -7.71 -4.85
C VAL A 89 3.31 -8.12 -6.31
N PHE A 90 4.15 -7.37 -7.01
CA PHE A 90 4.57 -7.62 -8.37
C PHE A 90 5.96 -7.02 -8.56
N PHE A 91 6.95 -7.82 -8.97
CA PHE A 91 8.30 -7.34 -9.28
C PHE A 91 8.95 -8.22 -10.36
N ALA A 92 9.90 -7.65 -11.09
CA ALA A 92 10.70 -8.40 -12.05
C ALA A 92 12.05 -8.76 -11.43
N GLY A 93 12.55 -9.95 -11.74
CA GLY A 93 13.82 -10.46 -11.23
C GLY A 93 14.43 -11.49 -12.16
N THR A 94 15.77 -11.55 -12.16
CA THR A 94 16.56 -12.62 -12.74
C THR A 94 16.64 -13.78 -11.75
N LEU A 95 16.52 -15.00 -12.29
CA LEU A 95 16.39 -16.24 -11.54
C LEU A 95 17.70 -16.57 -10.79
N GLU A 96 17.77 -16.29 -9.50
CA GLU A 96 18.64 -17.09 -8.61
C GLU A 96 17.83 -17.61 -7.43
N GLU A 97 17.56 -18.91 -7.46
CA GLU A 97 16.91 -19.66 -6.40
C GLU A 97 17.93 -19.85 -5.26
N GLY A 98 17.73 -19.17 -4.13
CA GLY A 98 18.40 -19.52 -2.88
C GLY A 98 19.75 -18.85 -2.56
N GLN A 99 20.07 -17.68 -3.10
CA GLN A 99 21.23 -16.92 -2.57
C GLN A 99 20.93 -16.33 -1.19
N LYS A 100 21.67 -16.80 -0.18
CA LYS A 100 21.78 -16.13 1.12
C LYS A 100 22.36 -14.73 0.88
N ILE A 101 21.62 -13.70 1.27
CA ILE A 101 22.08 -12.31 1.33
C ILE A 101 23.34 -12.29 2.20
N LYS A 102 24.51 -12.10 1.60
CA LYS A 102 25.71 -11.70 2.34
C LYS A 102 25.49 -10.25 2.78
N GLU A 103 25.68 -9.98 4.07
CA GLU A 103 25.64 -8.61 4.59
C GLU A 103 26.74 -7.80 3.87
N ASP A 104 26.34 -6.66 3.29
CA ASP A 104 27.18 -5.79 2.45
C ASP A 104 28.53 -5.45 3.12
N ASP A 105 29.63 -6.02 2.60
CA ASP A 105 30.92 -5.35 2.57
C ASP A 105 31.02 -4.59 1.24
N ASP A 106 30.89 -3.27 1.36
CA ASP A 106 31.03 -2.30 0.28
C ASP A 106 32.50 -2.27 -0.18
N ASP A 107 32.94 -3.07 -1.16
CA ASP A 107 34.13 -2.81 -2.00
C ASP A 107 34.18 -3.81 -3.17
N ASP A 108 34.02 -3.32 -4.41
CA ASP A 108 34.97 -3.46 -5.54
C ASP A 108 34.25 -3.20 -6.88
N PHE A 109 34.82 -2.36 -7.74
CA PHE A 109 34.37 -2.12 -9.11
C PHE A 109 35.01 -3.16 -10.05
N SER A 110 34.22 -4.01 -10.70
CA SER A 110 34.67 -4.82 -11.84
C SER A 110 33.72 -4.61 -13.01
N ASP A 111 34.27 -4.26 -14.17
CA ASP A 111 33.58 -4.22 -15.46
C ASP A 111 33.39 -5.67 -15.92
N ASP A 112 32.15 -6.17 -15.88
CA ASP A 112 31.80 -7.50 -16.39
C ASP A 112 30.65 -7.41 -17.42
N ASP A 113 30.83 -8.19 -18.48
CA ASP A 113 30.04 -8.26 -19.71
C ASP A 113 28.53 -8.48 -19.49
N VAL A 114 27.73 -7.72 -20.25
CA VAL A 114 26.27 -7.74 -20.22
C VAL A 114 25.72 -9.03 -20.87
N SER A 115 25.38 -10.03 -20.05
CA SER A 115 24.55 -11.14 -20.49
C SER A 115 23.09 -10.67 -20.66
N THR A 116 22.48 -10.95 -21.81
CA THR A 116 21.05 -10.71 -22.06
C THR A 116 20.20 -11.74 -21.32
N GLU A 117 20.04 -11.58 -20.01
CA GLU A 117 19.20 -12.46 -19.22
C GLU A 117 17.71 -12.16 -19.41
N THR A 118 16.92 -13.21 -19.62
CA THR A 118 15.46 -13.12 -19.74
C THR A 118 14.83 -12.70 -18.41
N LEU A 119 14.42 -11.44 -18.32
CA LEU A 119 13.76 -10.86 -17.15
C LEU A 119 12.43 -11.57 -16.85
N SER A 120 12.37 -12.34 -15.77
CA SER A 120 11.14 -13.01 -15.34
C SER A 120 10.32 -12.10 -14.41
N THR A 121 9.00 -12.30 -14.37
CA THR A 121 8.09 -11.44 -13.59
C THR A 121 7.38 -12.28 -12.54
N HIS A 122 7.47 -11.84 -11.28
CA HIS A 122 6.90 -12.52 -10.12
C HIS A 122 5.76 -11.70 -9.54
N SER A 123 4.70 -12.38 -9.09
CA SER A 123 3.56 -11.71 -8.45
C SER A 123 2.90 -12.63 -7.43
N ALA A 124 2.46 -12.05 -6.32
CA ALA A 124 1.65 -12.74 -5.32
C ALA A 124 0.47 -11.86 -4.92
N LYS A 125 -0.66 -12.48 -4.55
CA LYS A 125 -1.87 -11.75 -4.18
C LYS A 125 -2.73 -12.56 -3.25
N ARG A 126 -3.19 -11.91 -2.18
CA ARG A 126 -4.13 -12.51 -1.22
C ARG A 126 -5.22 -11.55 -0.78
N THR A 127 -6.26 -12.13 -0.18
CA THR A 127 -7.31 -11.37 0.51
C THR A 127 -6.99 -11.42 2.00
N ILE A 128 -6.69 -10.26 2.60
CA ILE A 128 -6.36 -10.16 4.03
C ILE A 128 -7.64 -10.16 4.88
N PHE A 129 -8.70 -9.57 4.34
CA PHE A 129 -9.96 -9.40 5.04
C PHE A 129 -11.12 -9.36 4.06
N SER A 130 -12.26 -9.94 4.45
CA SER A 130 -13.50 -9.83 3.71
C SER A 130 -14.69 -9.94 4.67
N SER A 131 -15.50 -8.90 4.74
CA SER A 131 -16.78 -8.91 5.44
C SER A 131 -17.88 -8.41 4.51
N SER A 132 -19.08 -8.97 4.65
CA SER A 132 -20.22 -8.61 3.82
C SER A 132 -21.49 -8.52 4.64
N THR A 133 -22.34 -7.56 4.30
CA THR A 133 -23.66 -7.39 4.88
C THR A 133 -24.70 -7.21 3.78
N CYS A 134 -25.91 -7.73 4.04
CA CYS A 134 -27.05 -7.56 3.16
C CYS A 134 -27.85 -6.34 3.64
N LEU A 135 -27.79 -5.23 2.89
CA LEU A 135 -28.44 -3.98 3.29
C LEU A 135 -29.92 -3.92 2.90
N TRP A 136 -30.30 -4.63 1.83
CA TRP A 136 -31.67 -4.60 1.34
C TRP A 136 -32.04 -5.90 0.61
N ARG A 137 -33.31 -6.30 0.71
CA ARG A 137 -33.93 -7.40 -0.04
C ARG A 137 -35.32 -6.98 -0.49
N SER A 138 -35.79 -7.56 -1.59
CA SER A 138 -37.19 -7.42 -2.00
C SER A 138 -38.10 -7.98 -0.90
N GLN A 139 -39.22 -7.31 -0.68
CA GLN A 139 -40.27 -7.73 0.26
C GLN A 139 -40.92 -9.04 -0.23
N SER A 140 -41.12 -9.15 -1.53
CA SER A 140 -41.67 -10.35 -2.16
C SER A 140 -40.55 -11.37 -2.42
N LYS A 141 -40.55 -12.48 -1.65
CA LYS A 141 -39.50 -13.51 -1.67
C LYS A 141 -39.23 -14.01 -3.08
N GLY A 142 -37.99 -13.84 -3.55
CA GLY A 142 -37.53 -14.35 -4.84
C GLY A 142 -37.89 -13.48 -6.05
N SER A 143 -38.75 -12.47 -5.90
CA SER A 143 -39.13 -11.57 -6.98
C SER A 143 -38.18 -10.37 -7.12
N TYR A 144 -38.31 -9.63 -8.23
CA TYR A 144 -37.58 -8.38 -8.43
C TYR A 144 -38.52 -7.19 -8.23
N GLU A 145 -38.07 -6.20 -7.47
CA GLU A 145 -38.81 -4.96 -7.20
C GLU A 145 -38.15 -3.78 -7.93
N GLY A 146 -38.96 -2.91 -8.52
CA GLY A 146 -38.48 -1.72 -9.21
C GLY A 146 -37.99 -0.66 -8.22
N VAL A 147 -36.68 -0.51 -8.10
CA VAL A 147 -36.05 0.51 -7.24
C VAL A 147 -35.68 1.73 -8.07
N THR A 148 -36.18 2.89 -7.68
CA THR A 148 -35.84 4.19 -8.28
C THR A 148 -34.85 4.92 -7.39
N GLU A 149 -35.23 5.19 -6.15
CA GLU A 149 -34.42 5.86 -5.15
C GLU A 149 -34.31 5.00 -3.89
N LEU A 150 -33.07 4.79 -3.43
CA LEU A 150 -32.81 4.04 -2.21
C LEU A 150 -31.49 4.49 -1.59
N ASP A 151 -31.52 4.72 -0.28
CA ASP A 151 -30.36 5.08 0.53
C ASP A 151 -30.10 4.00 1.57
N LEU A 152 -28.93 3.36 1.45
CA LEU A 152 -28.57 2.21 2.25
C LEU A 152 -27.35 2.56 3.10
N PRO A 153 -27.53 2.99 4.37
CA PRO A 153 -26.41 3.19 5.27
C PRO A 153 -25.71 1.84 5.53
N PHE A 154 -24.40 1.87 5.66
CA PHE A 154 -23.60 0.70 6.03
C PHE A 154 -22.64 1.03 7.17
N ARG A 155 -22.29 -0.01 7.93
CA ARG A 155 -21.32 0.05 9.02
C ARG A 155 -20.54 -1.25 9.06
N PHE A 156 -19.21 -1.18 9.04
CA PHE A 156 -18.31 -2.30 9.29
C PHE A 156 -17.39 -1.96 10.45
N LYS A 157 -17.27 -2.83 11.45
CA LYS A 157 -16.22 -2.71 12.47
C LYS A 157 -14.88 -3.10 11.84
N LEU A 158 -13.83 -2.30 12.07
CA LEU A 158 -12.48 -2.64 11.62
C LEU A 158 -11.82 -3.60 12.62
N PRO A 159 -11.36 -4.79 12.20
CA PRO A 159 -10.53 -5.65 13.02
C PRO A 159 -9.20 -4.98 13.40
N GLU A 160 -8.76 -5.17 14.64
CA GLU A 160 -7.56 -4.52 15.18
C GLU A 160 -6.26 -4.93 14.48
N ASN A 161 -6.23 -6.11 13.85
CA ASN A 161 -5.05 -6.66 13.19
C ASN A 161 -4.90 -6.24 11.71
N LEU A 162 -5.76 -5.35 11.19
CA LEU A 162 -5.61 -4.89 9.81
C LEU A 162 -4.38 -3.99 9.63
N PRO A 163 -3.54 -4.23 8.61
CA PRO A 163 -2.49 -3.27 8.26
C PRO A 163 -3.08 -1.95 7.72
N PRO A 164 -2.34 -0.84 7.76
CA PRO A 164 -2.72 0.37 7.04
C PRO A 164 -2.70 0.13 5.52
N SER A 165 -3.42 0.97 4.78
CA SER A 165 -3.28 1.01 3.32
C SER A 165 -1.87 1.47 2.95
N LEU A 166 -1.30 0.82 1.95
CA LEU A 166 0.10 0.95 1.59
C LEU A 166 0.27 0.85 0.08
N TYR A 167 1.10 1.73 -0.46
CA TYR A 167 1.53 1.73 -1.85
C TYR A 167 3.00 2.12 -1.89
N MET A 168 3.86 1.25 -2.41
CA MET A 168 5.31 1.47 -2.48
C MET A 168 5.88 1.06 -3.84
N ASP A 169 7.11 1.49 -4.13
CA ASP A 169 7.92 1.05 -5.27
C ASP A 169 7.17 1.12 -6.60
N LYS A 170 6.59 2.29 -6.90
CA LYS A 170 5.78 2.51 -8.12
C LYS A 170 4.63 1.49 -8.26
N GLY A 171 4.17 0.96 -7.13
CA GLY A 171 3.08 0.00 -7.02
C GLY A 171 3.50 -1.45 -7.14
N CYS A 172 4.79 -1.78 -6.98
CA CYS A 172 5.24 -3.16 -6.84
C CYS A 172 4.72 -3.80 -5.54
N GLY A 173 4.55 -3.04 -4.45
CA GLY A 173 3.91 -3.50 -3.22
C GLY A 173 2.63 -2.72 -2.89
N ARG A 174 1.52 -3.43 -2.63
CA ARG A 174 0.22 -2.79 -2.32
C ARG A 174 -0.58 -3.53 -1.24
N ILE A 175 -1.04 -2.77 -0.25
CA ILE A 175 -2.14 -3.14 0.66
C ILE A 175 -3.26 -2.14 0.43
N TYR A 176 -4.43 -2.62 -0.01
CA TYR A 176 -5.56 -1.75 -0.31
C TYR A 176 -6.87 -2.37 0.11
N TYR A 177 -7.82 -1.49 0.43
CA TYR A 177 -9.16 -1.89 0.81
C TYR A 177 -10.19 -1.29 -0.13
N MET A 178 -11.31 -2.00 -0.28
CA MET A 178 -12.38 -1.60 -1.18
C MET A 178 -13.74 -1.89 -0.55
N LEU A 179 -14.68 -0.96 -0.74
CA LEU A 179 -16.10 -1.23 -0.60
C LEU A 179 -16.64 -1.72 -1.93
N LYS A 180 -17.45 -2.79 -1.90
CA LYS A 180 -18.07 -3.39 -3.08
C LYS A 180 -19.57 -3.52 -2.86
N ALA A 181 -20.36 -2.90 -3.71
CA ALA A 181 -21.80 -3.12 -3.74
C ALA A 181 -22.12 -4.15 -4.82
N LYS A 182 -22.94 -5.13 -4.47
CA LYS A 182 -23.46 -6.17 -5.36
C LYS A 182 -24.98 -6.07 -5.35
N ILE A 183 -25.57 -5.64 -6.46
CA ILE A 183 -27.02 -5.58 -6.65
C ILE A 183 -27.43 -6.76 -7.53
N SER A 184 -28.13 -7.73 -6.95
CA SER A 184 -28.81 -8.77 -7.74
C SER A 184 -30.01 -8.16 -8.44
N ARG A 185 -30.00 -8.16 -9.77
CA ARG A 185 -30.99 -7.47 -10.61
C ARG A 185 -31.51 -8.35 -11.73
N ARG A 186 -32.69 -8.01 -12.24
CA ARG A 186 -33.19 -8.59 -13.47
C ARG A 186 -32.25 -8.18 -14.62
N PRO A 187 -31.89 -9.11 -15.53
CA PRO A 187 -31.15 -8.77 -16.74
C PRO A 187 -31.92 -7.70 -17.53
N ILE A 188 -31.19 -6.76 -18.14
CA ILE A 188 -31.81 -5.77 -19.04
C ILE A 188 -32.18 -6.44 -20.36
N ASP A 189 -31.29 -7.31 -20.83
CA ASP A 189 -31.48 -8.15 -21.99
C ASP A 189 -31.82 -9.56 -21.49
N PRO A 190 -32.95 -10.16 -21.91
CA PRO A 190 -33.34 -11.50 -21.50
C PRO A 190 -32.30 -12.58 -21.82
N ASP A 191 -31.49 -12.38 -22.86
CA ASP A 191 -30.43 -13.32 -23.25
C ASP A 191 -29.13 -13.12 -22.45
N SER A 192 -29.05 -12.04 -21.67
CA SER A 192 -27.88 -11.72 -20.85
C SER A 192 -27.86 -12.50 -19.54
N ARG A 193 -26.77 -13.22 -19.31
CA ARG A 193 -26.47 -13.87 -18.01
C ARG A 193 -26.05 -12.88 -16.91
N ASN A 194 -26.16 -11.57 -17.14
CA ASN A 194 -25.70 -10.55 -16.21
C ASN A 194 -26.78 -10.14 -15.18
N TYR A 195 -27.04 -11.05 -14.23
CA TYR A 195 -28.00 -10.86 -13.12
C TYR A 195 -27.48 -9.96 -12.00
N GLU A 196 -26.35 -9.29 -12.19
CA GLU A 196 -25.69 -8.54 -11.13
C GLU A 196 -25.22 -7.17 -11.63
N LYS A 197 -25.21 -6.18 -10.74
CA LYS A 197 -24.47 -4.94 -10.94
C LYS A 197 -23.48 -4.80 -9.80
N LYS A 198 -22.20 -4.64 -10.15
CA LYS A 198 -21.10 -4.54 -9.19
C LYS A 198 -20.50 -3.15 -9.24
N ILE A 199 -20.50 -2.46 -8.11
CA ILE A 199 -19.83 -1.17 -7.91
C ILE A 199 -18.71 -1.37 -6.92
N LYS A 200 -17.58 -0.70 -7.13
CA LYS A 200 -16.43 -0.75 -6.25
C LYS A 200 -15.87 0.65 -6.06
N ILE A 201 -15.40 0.95 -4.86
CA ILE A 201 -14.64 2.16 -4.55
C ILE A 201 -13.48 1.79 -3.63
N PHE A 202 -12.34 2.44 -3.82
CA PHE A 202 -11.21 2.32 -2.90
C PHE A 202 -11.55 3.04 -1.59
N CYS A 203 -11.13 2.44 -0.49
CA CYS A 203 -11.34 2.96 0.86
C CYS A 203 -9.99 2.88 1.59
N PRO A 204 -9.16 3.94 1.53
CA PRO A 204 -7.89 3.96 2.25
C PRO A 204 -8.15 3.83 3.77
N ILE A 205 -7.37 2.98 4.42
CA ILE A 205 -7.38 2.77 5.87
C ILE A 205 -6.09 3.35 6.42
N VAL A 206 -6.21 4.28 7.36
CA VAL A 206 -5.07 4.92 8.01
C VAL A 206 -5.02 4.43 9.45
N ARG A 207 -3.88 3.85 9.83
CA ARG A 207 -3.63 3.38 11.20
C ARG A 207 -2.80 4.42 11.94
N TYR A 208 -3.21 4.73 13.16
CA TYR A 208 -2.61 5.68 14.07
C TYR A 208 -2.04 4.97 15.29
N THR A 209 -1.08 5.60 15.94
CA THR A 209 -0.53 5.19 17.24
C THR A 209 -0.46 6.41 18.13
N VAL A 210 -0.89 6.28 19.39
CA VAL A 210 -0.75 7.38 20.36
C VAL A 210 0.74 7.61 20.61
N ILE A 211 1.16 8.89 20.63
CA ILE A 211 2.54 9.24 20.94
C ILE A 211 2.93 8.58 22.28
N PRO A 212 3.93 7.68 22.30
CA PRO A 212 4.35 7.06 23.54
C PRO A 212 4.92 8.13 24.48
N PRO A 213 4.77 7.97 25.80
CA PRO A 213 5.50 8.80 26.74
C PRO A 213 7.00 8.66 26.47
N GLN A 214 7.75 9.76 26.64
CA GLN A 214 9.20 9.72 26.47
C GLN A 214 9.79 8.76 27.50
N ALA A 215 10.20 7.59 27.04
CA ALA A 215 10.88 6.59 27.84
C ALA A 215 12.25 6.39 27.22
N PRO A 216 13.32 7.01 27.75
CA PRO A 216 14.63 7.02 27.11
C PRO A 216 15.09 5.58 26.89
N SER A 217 15.01 5.13 25.64
CA SER A 217 15.54 3.83 25.25
C SER A 217 17.05 3.98 25.11
N ARG A 218 17.79 3.91 26.23
CA ARG A 218 19.25 3.96 26.19
C ARG A 218 19.73 2.87 25.24
N TRP A 219 20.21 3.28 24.06
CA TRP A 219 20.85 2.38 23.13
C TRP A 219 22.30 2.24 23.56
N LEU A 220 22.50 1.64 24.74
CA LEU A 220 23.83 1.39 25.29
C LEU A 220 24.50 0.29 24.45
N VAL A 221 25.11 0.68 23.35
CA VAL A 221 26.19 -0.09 22.76
C VAL A 221 27.47 0.39 23.42
N LYS A 222 27.68 0.02 24.68
CA LYS A 222 29.05 -0.10 25.18
C LYS A 222 29.62 -1.37 24.56
N LYS A 223 29.96 -1.31 23.27
CA LYS A 223 30.83 -2.30 22.66
C LYS A 223 32.15 -1.63 22.38
N GLU A 224 33.06 -1.85 23.31
CA GLU A 224 34.46 -2.14 23.02
C GLU A 224 34.54 -2.92 21.70
N GLY A 225 34.81 -2.21 20.59
CA GLY A 225 34.73 -2.74 19.23
C GLY A 225 35.88 -3.69 18.91
N PRO A 226 35.75 -4.55 17.87
CA PRO A 226 36.65 -5.67 17.62
C PRO A 226 38.07 -5.31 17.15
N ALA A 227 38.39 -4.03 16.93
CA ALA A 227 39.71 -3.64 16.40
C ALA A 227 40.58 -2.78 17.34
N LEU A 228 40.03 -2.21 18.43
CA LEU A 228 40.79 -1.59 19.53
C LEU A 228 39.77 -1.08 20.57
N PRO A 229 39.31 -1.94 21.48
CA PRO A 229 38.34 -1.56 22.51
C PRO A 229 38.84 -0.44 23.44
N HIS A 230 40.16 -0.20 23.45
CA HIS A 230 40.82 0.80 24.28
C HIS A 230 41.05 2.14 23.59
N ALA A 231 40.78 2.30 22.29
CA ALA A 231 41.16 3.51 21.55
C ALA A 231 40.07 4.59 21.52
N VAL A 232 38.80 4.20 21.35
CA VAL A 232 37.67 5.13 21.23
C VAL A 232 36.45 4.57 21.97
N GLY A 233 36.07 5.22 23.06
CA GLY A 233 34.78 5.03 23.72
C GLY A 233 33.67 5.80 22.99
N TYR A 234 32.47 5.23 22.90
CA TYR A 234 31.31 5.91 22.34
C TYR A 234 30.03 5.61 23.13
N ASP A 235 29.15 6.60 23.20
CA ASP A 235 27.80 6.48 23.74
C ASP A 235 26.83 7.18 22.78
N VAL A 236 25.85 6.43 22.30
CA VAL A 236 24.81 6.92 21.38
C VAL A 236 23.47 6.56 21.98
N SER A 237 22.65 7.56 22.26
CA SER A 237 21.35 7.32 22.90
C SER A 237 20.19 7.69 21.98
N LEU A 238 19.05 7.04 22.17
CA LEU A 238 17.81 7.36 21.46
C LEU A 238 16.67 7.46 22.46
N SER A 239 16.01 8.62 22.47
CA SER A 239 14.89 8.84 23.38
C SER A 239 13.75 7.87 23.16
N ASN A 240 13.49 7.44 21.93
CA ASN A 240 12.40 6.52 21.58
C ASN A 240 12.84 5.50 20.52
N SER A 241 12.18 4.35 20.47
CA SER A 241 12.28 3.37 19.38
C SER A 241 11.17 3.54 18.32
N THR A 242 10.14 4.32 18.63
CA THR A 242 9.03 4.63 17.72
C THR A 242 9.06 6.12 17.39
N PHE A 243 8.98 6.40 16.10
CA PHE A 243 9.13 7.71 15.49
C PHE A 243 7.87 8.05 14.69
N GLY A 244 7.52 9.32 14.64
CA GLY A 244 6.38 9.88 13.93
C GLY A 244 6.85 10.85 12.86
N THR A 245 6.00 11.06 11.87
CA THR A 245 6.23 12.02 10.79
C THR A 245 6.11 13.45 11.26
N GLY A 246 6.91 14.36 10.69
CA GLY A 246 6.87 15.78 10.99
C GLY A 246 7.46 16.16 12.34
N LEU A 247 8.04 15.18 13.05
CA LEU A 247 8.73 15.39 14.31
C LEU A 247 10.23 15.39 14.09
N SER A 248 10.93 16.20 14.89
CA SER A 248 12.38 16.17 14.97
C SER A 248 12.84 15.32 16.14
N TYR A 249 13.86 14.53 15.92
CA TYR A 249 14.45 13.63 16.88
C TYR A 249 15.90 13.99 17.09
N VAL A 250 16.32 14.07 18.35
CA VAL A 250 17.71 14.33 18.71
C VAL A 250 18.39 13.00 18.99
N VAL A 251 19.57 12.81 18.41
CA VAL A 251 20.46 11.67 18.64
C VAL A 251 21.69 12.20 19.38
N PRO A 252 21.72 12.12 20.72
CA PRO A 252 22.89 12.49 21.49
C PRO A 252 24.03 11.50 21.25
N ILE A 253 25.20 12.04 20.95
CA ILE A 253 26.42 11.31 20.67
C ILE A 253 27.52 11.84 21.58
N LYS A 254 28.18 10.93 22.29
CA LYS A 254 29.40 11.20 23.06
C LYS A 254 30.50 10.26 22.59
N LEU A 255 31.68 10.82 22.29
CA LEU A 255 32.88 10.09 21.89
C LEU A 255 34.03 10.46 22.84
N THR A 256 34.85 9.48 23.21
CA THR A 256 36.01 9.65 24.06
C THR A 256 37.21 8.97 23.41
N PHE A 257 38.23 9.75 23.04
CA PHE A 257 39.47 9.25 22.44
C PHE A 257 40.50 8.97 23.53
N HIS A 258 41.03 7.76 23.56
CA HIS A 258 42.07 7.36 24.51
C HIS A 258 43.47 7.34 23.86
N GLU A 259 43.53 7.29 22.52
CA GLU A 259 44.77 7.36 21.76
C GLU A 259 44.87 8.68 20.99
N PRO A 260 45.94 9.50 21.22
CA PRO A 260 46.05 10.84 20.65
C PRO A 260 46.28 10.87 19.14
N GLN A 261 46.66 9.74 18.54
CA GLN A 261 46.88 9.66 17.09
C GLN A 261 45.57 9.50 16.30
N ILE A 262 44.52 9.01 16.96
CA ILE A 262 43.21 8.77 16.35
C ILE A 262 42.39 10.04 16.49
N TYR A 263 41.77 10.45 15.39
CA TYR A 263 40.96 11.66 15.35
C TYR A 263 39.67 11.41 14.59
N LEU A 264 38.64 12.20 14.92
CA LEU A 264 37.38 12.18 14.20
C LEU A 264 37.51 12.92 12.86
N LYS A 265 36.99 12.36 11.77
CA LYS A 265 36.88 13.05 10.47
C LYS A 265 35.47 13.59 10.23
N LYS A 266 34.48 12.72 10.36
CA LYS A 266 33.08 13.05 10.14
C LYS A 266 32.14 12.07 10.85
N ILE A 267 30.95 12.56 11.18
CA ILE A 267 29.86 11.80 11.76
C ILE A 267 28.71 11.78 10.76
N PHE A 268 28.22 10.59 10.45
CA PHE A 268 27.02 10.40 9.64
C PHE A 268 25.92 9.82 10.51
N VAL A 269 24.74 10.43 10.47
CA VAL A 269 23.53 9.91 11.12
C VAL A 269 22.41 9.90 10.10
N GLY A 270 21.79 8.75 9.86
CA GLY A 270 20.68 8.67 8.92
C GLY A 270 19.67 7.59 9.25
N ILE A 271 18.45 7.74 8.74
CA ILE A 271 17.40 6.72 8.82
C ILE A 271 17.24 6.11 7.43
N LYS A 272 17.49 4.80 7.36
CA LYS A 272 17.37 4.00 6.15
C LYS A 272 16.07 3.19 6.18
N GLU A 273 15.25 3.36 5.16
CA GLU A 273 14.06 2.56 4.85
C GLU A 273 14.45 1.34 4.03
N TYR A 274 13.81 0.22 4.35
CA TYR A 274 13.98 -1.06 3.67
C TYR A 274 12.59 -1.55 3.27
N HIS A 275 12.43 -1.85 1.97
CA HIS A 275 11.24 -2.48 1.42
C HIS A 275 11.59 -3.88 1.01
N GLU A 276 10.91 -4.85 1.60
CA GLU A 276 11.05 -6.25 1.27
C GLU A 276 9.73 -6.74 0.67
N LEU A 277 9.79 -7.20 -0.57
CA LEU A 277 8.65 -7.77 -1.28
C LEU A 277 8.87 -9.27 -1.43
N ARG A 278 7.92 -10.07 -0.96
CA ARG A 278 8.00 -11.54 -0.94
C ARG A 278 6.88 -12.17 -1.74
N THR A 279 7.22 -13.22 -2.47
CA THR A 279 6.28 -14.19 -3.03
C THR A 279 6.55 -15.54 -2.39
N ASP A 280 5.81 -16.58 -2.75
CA ASP A 280 6.02 -17.92 -2.19
C ASP A 280 7.41 -18.52 -2.54
N ARG A 281 8.14 -17.94 -3.50
CA ARG A 281 9.42 -18.45 -4.01
C ARG A 281 10.56 -17.45 -4.07
N TYR A 282 10.23 -16.17 -4.17
CA TYR A 282 11.19 -15.10 -4.44
C TYR A 282 10.99 -13.94 -3.52
N GLU A 283 12.09 -13.30 -3.15
CA GLU A 283 12.14 -12.11 -2.31
C GLU A 283 13.01 -11.06 -3.00
N THR A 284 12.66 -9.79 -2.84
CA THR A 284 13.48 -8.67 -3.30
C THR A 284 13.49 -7.59 -2.24
N GLU A 285 14.64 -6.95 -2.06
CA GLU A 285 14.83 -5.87 -1.12
C GLU A 285 15.25 -4.60 -1.87
N THR A 286 14.58 -3.48 -1.59
CA THR A 286 15.07 -2.16 -1.96
C THR A 286 15.32 -1.33 -0.71
N LYS A 287 16.29 -0.43 -0.76
CA LYS A 287 16.72 0.34 0.41
C LYS A 287 17.06 1.78 0.04
N ARG A 288 16.62 2.75 0.84
CA ARG A 288 16.89 4.18 0.62
C ARG A 288 17.00 4.95 1.93
N TYR A 289 17.77 6.03 1.95
CA TYR A 289 17.73 6.95 3.08
C TYR A 289 16.52 7.87 2.97
N ILE A 290 15.80 8.03 4.08
CA ILE A 290 14.68 8.99 4.19
C ILE A 290 15.21 10.34 4.65
N VAL A 291 16.15 10.31 5.61
CA VAL A 291 16.81 11.48 6.18
C VAL A 291 18.23 11.08 6.54
N GLU A 292 19.16 11.99 6.28
CA GLU A 292 20.56 11.85 6.63
C GLU A 292 21.15 13.20 6.96
N GLU A 293 22.07 13.20 7.91
CA GLU A 293 22.82 14.35 8.38
C GLU A 293 24.30 13.95 8.45
N THR A 294 25.17 14.81 7.93
CA THR A 294 26.62 14.60 7.97
C THR A 294 27.29 15.81 8.59
N ILE A 295 28.07 15.59 9.64
CA ILE A 295 28.77 16.64 10.39
C ILE A 295 30.28 16.38 10.27
N ASN A 296 31.02 17.34 9.74
CA ASN A 296 32.47 17.30 9.69
C ASN A 296 33.05 17.63 11.07
N ALA A 297 34.19 17.02 11.43
CA ALA A 297 34.81 17.19 12.74
C ALA A 297 35.15 18.65 13.06
N GLU A 298 35.55 19.43 12.04
CA GLU A 298 35.86 20.87 12.16
C GLU A 298 34.69 21.72 12.66
N ASN A 299 33.45 21.23 12.50
CA ASN A 299 32.24 21.94 12.90
C ASN A 299 31.76 21.56 14.31
N ILE A 300 32.45 20.63 14.99
CA ILE A 300 32.07 20.16 16.32
C ILE A 300 32.80 21.00 17.35
N ILE A 301 32.05 21.75 18.15
CA ILE A 301 32.61 22.51 19.27
C ILE A 301 32.97 21.51 20.37
N SER A 302 34.27 21.37 20.68
CA SER A 302 34.71 20.60 21.83
C SER A 302 34.19 21.25 23.12
N THR A 303 33.30 20.56 23.82
CA THR A 303 32.57 21.08 24.99
C THR A 303 33.30 20.92 26.33
N SER A 304 34.50 20.33 26.35
CA SER A 304 35.20 19.99 27.59
C SER A 304 36.62 20.55 27.65
N ASP A 305 37.06 20.85 28.88
CA ASP A 305 38.45 21.16 29.22
C ASP A 305 39.43 19.99 28.95
N SER A 306 38.91 18.81 28.60
CA SER A 306 39.68 17.67 28.11
C SER A 306 39.67 17.64 26.58
N GLU A 307 40.85 17.66 25.96
CA GLU A 307 41.05 17.70 24.49
C GLU A 307 40.52 16.45 23.74
N ASN A 308 40.02 15.44 24.45
CA ASN A 308 39.74 14.11 23.92
C ASN A 308 38.26 13.69 23.93
N GLU A 309 37.34 14.58 24.32
CA GLU A 309 35.91 14.26 24.37
C GLU A 309 35.09 15.11 23.41
N TYR A 310 34.21 14.48 22.64
CA TYR A 310 33.25 15.13 21.75
C TYR A 310 31.84 14.80 22.22
N SER A 311 31.00 15.82 22.41
CA SER A 311 29.59 15.67 22.73
C SER A 311 28.75 16.52 21.79
N LEU A 312 27.80 15.92 21.10
CA LEU A 312 26.93 16.65 20.17
C LEU A 312 25.54 16.01 20.04
N ASP A 313 24.58 16.84 19.69
CA ASP A 313 23.19 16.46 19.48
C ASP A 313 22.83 16.56 17.99
N VAL A 314 22.66 15.42 17.32
CA VAL A 314 22.25 15.41 15.90
C VAL A 314 20.74 15.44 15.81
N LYS A 315 20.19 16.50 15.23
CA LYS A 315 18.75 16.65 15.01
C LYS A 315 18.34 16.08 13.65
N LEU A 316 17.60 14.97 13.66
CA LEU A 316 16.98 14.38 12.47
C LEU A 316 15.52 14.82 12.35
N SER A 317 15.13 15.38 11.22
CA SER A 317 13.74 15.76 10.97
C SER A 317 13.09 14.80 9.98
N ILE A 318 12.12 14.00 10.45
CA ILE A 318 11.43 13.04 9.58
C ILE A 318 10.41 13.81 8.74
N PRO A 319 10.50 13.78 7.40
CA PRO A 319 9.61 14.57 6.56
C PRO A 319 8.16 14.10 6.69
N SER A 320 7.22 15.04 6.75
CA SER A 320 5.77 14.76 6.63
C SER A 320 5.35 14.43 5.19
N SER A 321 6.30 14.10 4.32
CA SER A 321 6.06 13.94 2.89
C SER A 321 5.14 12.76 2.59
N ARG A 322 4.40 12.85 1.49
CA ARG A 322 3.46 11.82 1.03
C ARG A 322 4.12 10.49 0.64
N ASN A 323 5.45 10.47 0.50
CA ASN A 323 6.21 9.33 0.00
C ASN A 323 6.89 8.53 1.12
N LEU A 324 6.73 8.94 2.38
CA LEU A 324 7.22 8.15 3.51
C LEU A 324 6.31 6.96 3.74
N VAL A 325 6.90 5.78 3.91
CA VAL A 325 6.16 4.57 4.19
C VAL A 325 6.28 4.24 5.67
N TYR A 326 5.15 3.98 6.34
CA TYR A 326 5.18 3.57 7.74
C TYR A 326 5.68 2.13 7.88
N SER A 327 6.29 1.80 9.02
CA SER A 327 6.68 0.43 9.36
C SER A 327 5.46 -0.49 9.29
N VAL A 328 5.52 -1.49 8.42
CA VAL A 328 4.47 -2.49 8.20
C VAL A 328 5.14 -3.84 8.04
N ASP A 329 4.57 -4.86 8.65
CA ASP A 329 4.98 -6.23 8.44
C ASP A 329 3.74 -7.06 8.10
N SER A 330 3.70 -7.56 6.86
CA SER A 330 2.66 -8.43 6.34
C SER A 330 3.28 -9.57 5.53
N THR A 331 2.45 -10.47 5.01
CA THR A 331 2.96 -11.73 4.45
C THR A 331 3.81 -11.55 3.20
N TYR A 332 3.47 -10.58 2.34
CA TYR A 332 4.22 -10.31 1.11
C TYR A 332 5.01 -9.02 1.15
N ILE A 333 4.84 -8.20 2.20
CA ILE A 333 5.39 -6.85 2.25
C ILE A 333 5.91 -6.59 3.66
N THR A 334 7.19 -6.27 3.76
CA THR A 334 7.79 -5.74 4.99
C THR A 334 8.42 -4.39 4.69
N VAL A 335 8.09 -3.39 5.50
CA VAL A 335 8.71 -2.06 5.51
C VAL A 335 9.35 -1.90 6.88
N SER A 336 10.67 -1.80 6.89
CA SER A 336 11.42 -1.61 8.13
C SER A 336 12.34 -0.40 8.03
N HIS A 337 12.70 0.14 9.19
CA HIS A 337 13.53 1.32 9.29
C HIS A 337 14.70 1.04 10.22
N LYS A 338 15.91 1.42 9.81
CA LYS A 338 17.10 1.39 10.67
C LYS A 338 17.68 2.78 10.78
N ILE A 339 17.89 3.24 12.00
CA ILE A 339 18.80 4.35 12.24
C ILE A 339 20.24 3.84 12.16
N LYS A 340 21.08 4.58 11.44
CA LYS A 340 22.50 4.28 11.22
C LYS A 340 23.34 5.45 11.69
N VAL A 341 24.33 5.15 12.52
CA VAL A 341 25.34 6.12 12.97
C VAL A 341 26.70 5.59 12.52
N LYS A 342 27.45 6.39 11.77
CA LYS A 342 28.80 6.04 11.32
C LYS A 342 29.79 7.10 11.77
N PHE A 343 30.81 6.68 12.52
CA PHE A 343 31.95 7.53 12.87
C PHE A 343 33.09 7.22 11.91
N HIS A 344 33.50 8.21 11.14
CA HIS A 344 34.66 8.08 10.27
C HIS A 344 35.88 8.60 10.99
N LEU A 345 36.85 7.71 11.20
CA LEU A 345 38.03 7.99 12.00
C LEU A 345 39.27 8.14 11.11
N GLY A 346 40.23 8.94 11.55
CA GLY A 346 41.58 8.97 11.02
C GLY A 346 42.47 8.02 11.79
N LYS A 347 43.32 7.27 11.08
CA LYS A 347 44.25 6.28 11.65
C LYS A 347 43.59 5.14 12.44
N ALA A 348 42.28 4.94 12.30
CA ALA A 348 41.54 3.82 12.87
C ALA A 348 40.37 3.40 11.93
N PRO A 349 39.87 2.16 12.04
CA PRO A 349 38.68 1.72 11.30
C PRO A 349 37.42 2.54 11.66
N ASN A 350 36.51 2.68 10.69
CA ASN A 350 35.25 3.36 10.91
C ASN A 350 34.34 2.56 11.85
N ILE A 351 33.67 3.23 12.79
CA ILE A 351 32.68 2.60 13.66
C ILE A 351 31.32 2.71 13.00
N ARG A 352 30.59 1.59 12.88
CA ARG A 352 29.26 1.51 12.25
C ARG A 352 28.26 0.97 13.26
N LEU A 353 27.27 1.77 13.62
CA LEU A 353 26.18 1.40 14.52
C LEU A 353 24.87 1.40 13.74
N SER A 354 23.99 0.44 14.01
CA SER A 354 22.64 0.46 13.47
C SER A 354 21.62 -0.17 14.41
N LYS A 355 20.39 0.39 14.44
CA LYS A 355 19.28 -0.14 15.24
C LYS A 355 17.97 0.01 14.49
N PHE A 356 17.14 -1.01 14.60
CA PHE A 356 15.78 -0.94 14.08
C PHE A 356 14.94 0.06 14.88
N ILE A 357 14.18 0.86 14.15
CA ILE A 357 13.19 1.79 14.68
C ILE A 357 11.85 1.58 13.97
N ASN A 358 10.77 2.01 14.61
CA ASN A 358 9.43 1.93 14.04
C ASN A 358 8.97 3.33 13.63
N ILE A 359 8.66 3.56 12.36
CA ILE A 359 8.00 4.80 11.95
C ILE A 359 6.49 4.55 11.87
N LYS A 360 5.70 5.29 12.62
CA LYS A 360 4.24 5.15 12.69
C LYS A 360 3.55 6.50 12.51
N ASN A 361 2.31 6.48 12.03
CA ASN A 361 1.49 7.70 12.03
C ASN A 361 1.05 8.01 13.47
N MET A 362 1.56 9.10 14.04
CA MET A 362 1.34 9.43 15.44
C MET A 362 0.22 10.45 15.62
N VAL A 363 -0.59 10.28 16.68
CA VAL A 363 -1.62 11.24 17.09
C VAL A 363 -1.40 11.64 18.56
N SER A 364 -1.63 12.91 18.87
CA SER A 364 -1.52 13.39 20.25
C SER A 364 -2.67 12.88 21.12
N ALA A 365 -2.43 12.68 22.41
CA ALA A 365 -3.48 12.27 23.35
C ALA A 365 -4.64 13.29 23.44
N LYS A 366 -4.37 14.57 23.18
CA LYS A 366 -5.37 15.65 23.17
C LYS A 366 -6.28 15.59 21.94
N GLU A 367 -5.75 15.22 20.78
CA GLU A 367 -6.57 14.99 19.58
C GLU A 367 -7.40 13.71 19.69
N PHE A 368 -6.80 12.69 20.30
CA PHE A 368 -7.47 11.43 20.61
C PHE A 368 -8.72 11.61 21.48
N SER A 369 -8.67 12.46 22.52
CA SER A 369 -9.80 12.68 23.43
C SER A 369 -10.93 13.57 22.90
N ARG A 370 -10.70 14.32 21.82
CA ARG A 370 -11.74 15.18 21.21
C ARG A 370 -12.75 14.41 20.36
N GLU A 371 -12.36 13.26 19.79
CA GLU A 371 -13.24 12.46 18.94
C GLU A 371 -14.21 11.57 19.72
N SER A 372 -13.88 11.18 20.96
CA SER A 372 -14.77 10.34 21.79
C SER A 372 -16.04 11.05 22.27
N LEU A 373 -16.12 12.38 22.15
CA LEU A 373 -17.22 13.20 22.67
C LEU A 373 -18.35 13.52 21.67
N LYS A 374 -18.39 12.91 20.49
CA LYS A 374 -19.43 13.22 19.47
C LYS A 374 -20.02 12.00 18.76
N VAL A 375 -20.50 11.01 19.50
CA VAL A 375 -21.35 9.95 18.92
C VAL A 375 -22.71 9.96 19.60
N ASP A 376 -23.42 11.08 19.51
CA ASP A 376 -24.87 11.02 19.52
C ASP A 376 -25.28 10.37 18.21
N ILE A 377 -25.58 9.07 18.26
CA ILE A 377 -26.28 8.40 17.17
C ILE A 377 -27.64 9.10 17.10
N PRO A 378 -27.94 9.90 16.07
CA PRO A 378 -29.30 10.38 15.91
C PRO A 378 -30.13 9.10 15.77
N ALA A 379 -31.11 8.92 16.65
CA ALA A 379 -32.15 7.93 16.49
C ALA A 379 -32.96 8.31 15.23
N MET A 380 -32.37 8.15 14.05
CA MET A 380 -33.03 8.37 12.78
C MET A 380 -33.90 7.16 12.51
N ILE A 381 -35.11 7.25 13.06
CA ILE A 381 -36.34 7.20 12.27
C ILE A 381 -36.33 6.06 11.25
N GLN A 382 -36.78 4.89 11.69
CA GLN A 382 -37.46 3.95 10.79
C GLN A 382 -38.80 4.57 10.35
N GLN A 383 -38.77 5.66 9.57
CA GLN A 383 -39.96 6.08 8.84
C GLN A 383 -40.15 5.01 7.76
N LYS A 384 -41.11 4.12 8.01
CA LYS A 384 -41.91 3.50 6.95
C LYS A 384 -42.49 4.63 6.10
N LEU A 385 -41.73 5.13 5.14
CA LEU A 385 -42.31 5.85 4.02
C LEU A 385 -43.23 4.84 3.31
N PRO A 386 -44.50 5.19 3.05
CA PRO A 386 -45.39 4.33 2.28
C PRO A 386 -44.83 4.24 0.86
N PHE A 387 -44.12 3.16 0.56
CA PHE A 387 -43.74 2.84 -0.81
C PHE A 387 -45.02 2.60 -1.62
N LYS A 388 -45.27 3.47 -2.59
CA LYS A 388 -46.20 3.18 -3.69
C LYS A 388 -45.53 2.13 -4.57
N VAL A 389 -45.84 0.86 -4.32
CA VAL A 389 -45.42 -0.26 -5.17
C VAL A 389 -46.40 -0.34 -6.34
N ASP A 390 -45.97 0.10 -7.52
CA ASP A 390 -46.68 -0.23 -8.75
C ASP A 390 -46.46 -1.71 -9.06
N ILE A 391 -47.38 -2.57 -8.58
CA ILE A 391 -47.43 -3.97 -8.96
C ILE A 391 -47.95 -4.04 -10.40
N VAL A 392 -47.03 -4.09 -11.37
CA VAL A 392 -47.36 -4.45 -12.75
C VAL A 392 -47.70 -5.95 -12.79
N LYS A 393 -48.99 -6.27 -12.65
CA LYS A 393 -49.52 -7.61 -12.93
C LYS A 393 -49.40 -7.86 -14.44
N ASN A 394 -48.53 -8.80 -14.81
CA ASN A 394 -48.40 -9.24 -16.19
C ASN A 394 -49.64 -10.09 -16.56
N LYS A 395 -50.67 -9.47 -17.14
CA LYS A 395 -51.75 -10.16 -17.83
C LYS A 395 -51.25 -10.51 -19.23
N ASN A 396 -50.91 -11.78 -19.47
CA ASN A 396 -50.96 -12.35 -20.81
C ASN A 396 -51.60 -13.74 -20.71
N SER A 397 -52.86 -13.77 -21.09
CA SER A 397 -53.66 -14.94 -21.40
C SER A 397 -53.40 -15.39 -22.83
N ASN A 398 -53.18 -16.69 -23.00
CA ASN A 398 -53.56 -17.56 -24.11
C ASN A 398 -53.60 -17.01 -25.55
N ALA A 399 -52.74 -17.59 -26.40
CA ALA A 399 -53.15 -17.98 -27.75
C ALA A 399 -52.38 -19.26 -28.16
N HIS A 400 -53.14 -20.34 -28.34
CA HIS A 400 -52.75 -21.56 -29.05
C HIS A 400 -52.38 -21.22 -30.50
N ILE A 401 -51.16 -21.56 -30.94
CA ILE A 401 -50.89 -21.92 -32.34
C ILE A 401 -49.91 -23.09 -32.37
N SER A 402 -50.44 -24.27 -32.62
CA SER A 402 -49.71 -25.46 -33.07
C SER A 402 -49.33 -25.30 -34.54
N LYS A 403 -48.04 -25.26 -34.88
CA LYS A 403 -47.57 -25.63 -36.23
C LYS A 403 -46.27 -26.44 -36.13
N ARG A 404 -46.37 -27.67 -36.65
CA ARG A 404 -45.30 -28.61 -36.98
C ARG A 404 -44.18 -27.92 -37.76
N LEU A 405 -42.93 -28.21 -37.39
CA LEU A 405 -41.81 -28.27 -38.32
C LEU A 405 -40.97 -29.51 -38.00
N SER A 406 -40.73 -30.29 -39.05
CA SER A 406 -39.89 -31.48 -39.12
C SER A 406 -38.40 -31.16 -38.93
N PRO A 407 -37.56 -32.17 -38.60
CA PRO A 407 -36.15 -31.98 -38.35
C PRO A 407 -35.36 -31.97 -39.66
N PHE A 408 -34.63 -30.88 -39.93
CA PHE A 408 -33.54 -30.88 -40.89
C PHE A 408 -32.22 -30.84 -40.12
N LEU A 409 -31.56 -31.99 -40.06
CA LEU A 409 -30.12 -32.11 -39.86
C LEU A 409 -29.43 -31.78 -41.19
N PRO A 410 -28.27 -31.12 -41.13
CA PRO A 410 -27.16 -31.60 -41.93
C PRO A 410 -25.92 -31.85 -41.06
N MET A 411 -25.39 -33.05 -41.22
CA MET A 411 -24.03 -33.42 -40.86
C MET A 411 -23.04 -32.69 -41.76
N PHE A 412 -21.98 -32.12 -41.17
CA PHE A 412 -20.67 -32.07 -41.82
C PHE A 412 -19.56 -32.20 -40.77
N ASN A 413 -19.02 -33.42 -40.70
CA ASN A 413 -17.61 -33.62 -40.43
C ASN A 413 -16.87 -33.50 -41.77
N LYS A 414 -15.81 -32.68 -41.84
CA LYS A 414 -14.58 -33.04 -42.55
C LYS A 414 -13.44 -32.10 -42.16
N ILE A 415 -12.44 -32.74 -41.57
CA ILE A 415 -11.07 -32.29 -41.35
C ILE A 415 -10.46 -31.96 -42.72
N HIS A 416 -9.77 -30.82 -42.84
CA HIS A 416 -8.66 -30.67 -43.75
C HIS A 416 -7.47 -30.05 -43.01
N ILE A 417 -6.43 -30.87 -42.91
CA ILE A 417 -5.04 -30.51 -42.61
C ILE A 417 -4.51 -29.77 -43.84
N ILE A 418 -4.08 -28.51 -43.68
CA ILE A 418 -3.07 -27.86 -44.52
C ILE A 418 -2.27 -26.88 -43.63
N ASP A 419 -0.96 -27.11 -43.56
CA ASP A 419 0.12 -26.22 -43.13
C ASP A 419 1.19 -26.29 -44.26
N PRO A 420 2.24 -25.45 -44.37
CA PRO A 420 2.53 -24.08 -43.93
C PRO A 420 2.91 -23.17 -45.14
N LYS A 421 3.22 -21.88 -44.88
CA LYS A 421 3.94 -20.87 -45.72
C LYS A 421 3.09 -19.71 -46.27
N SER A 422 3.09 -18.61 -45.52
CA SER A 422 3.28 -17.22 -46.02
C SER A 422 3.36 -16.28 -44.80
N GLN A 423 4.58 -15.97 -44.36
CA GLN A 423 5.21 -14.66 -44.52
C GLN A 423 4.41 -13.47 -43.96
N LYS A 424 4.93 -12.87 -42.89
CA LYS A 424 5.43 -11.48 -42.93
C LYS A 424 6.36 -11.20 -41.75
N ARG A 425 7.65 -11.11 -42.08
CA ARG A 425 8.67 -10.35 -41.32
C ARG A 425 8.25 -8.88 -41.34
N ILE A 426 8.22 -8.24 -40.18
CA ILE A 426 8.38 -6.80 -40.07
C ILE A 426 9.45 -6.59 -39.00
N SER A 427 10.57 -6.01 -39.42
CA SER A 427 11.71 -5.61 -38.62
C SER A 427 11.34 -4.41 -37.73
N MET A 428 11.76 -4.47 -36.47
CA MET A 428 11.68 -3.38 -35.49
C MET A 428 13.10 -2.82 -35.31
N GLU A 429 13.52 -1.99 -36.25
CA GLU A 429 14.56 -0.98 -36.03
C GLU A 429 13.87 0.38 -36.17
N GLN A 430 14.25 1.31 -35.29
CA GLN A 430 13.70 2.67 -35.12
C GLN A 430 12.52 2.79 -34.13
N LEU A 431 12.84 2.81 -32.83
CA LEU A 431 12.32 3.85 -31.92
C LEU A 431 13.21 3.95 -30.66
N LEU A 432 14.45 4.40 -30.87
CA LEU A 432 15.30 5.00 -29.84
C LEU A 432 15.23 6.51 -30.05
N HIS A 433 14.60 7.22 -29.11
CA HIS A 433 14.90 8.59 -28.66
C HIS A 433 13.65 9.15 -27.98
N LEU A 434 13.64 9.07 -26.65
CA LEU A 434 13.07 10.05 -25.73
C LEU A 434 13.53 9.64 -24.33
N THR A 435 14.75 10.07 -24.02
CA THR A 435 15.27 10.20 -22.67
C THR A 435 14.48 11.29 -21.95
N ASP A 436 14.04 11.02 -20.72
CA ASP A 436 14.12 12.04 -19.67
C ASP A 436 14.53 11.38 -18.34
N TYR A 437 15.51 12.05 -17.77
CA TYR A 437 16.26 11.78 -16.56
C TYR A 437 15.38 11.98 -15.33
N GLU A 438 15.41 11.02 -14.39
CA GLU A 438 15.49 11.27 -12.94
C GLU A 438 15.48 9.90 -12.23
N ASN A 439 16.68 9.42 -11.92
CA ASN A 439 17.11 8.67 -10.72
C ASN A 439 18.07 7.50 -11.07
N PRO A 440 19.41 7.68 -11.02
CA PRO A 440 20.36 6.66 -11.42
C PRO A 440 20.70 5.58 -10.36
N ASN A 441 19.99 5.51 -9.22
CA ASN A 441 20.39 4.62 -8.11
C ASN A 441 19.52 3.36 -7.93
N THR A 442 19.21 2.65 -9.02
CA THR A 442 18.73 1.25 -8.95
C THR A 442 19.82 0.33 -9.48
N VAL A 443 20.72 -0.08 -8.59
CA VAL A 443 21.70 -1.13 -8.88
C VAL A 443 21.09 -2.46 -8.42
N TYR A 444 20.84 -3.36 -9.36
CA TYR A 444 20.58 -4.76 -9.08
C TYR A 444 21.94 -5.46 -9.01
N ASN A 445 22.41 -5.77 -7.81
CA ASN A 445 23.67 -6.50 -7.63
C ASN A 445 23.42 -8.01 -7.79
N SER A 446 24.03 -8.61 -8.82
CA SER A 446 24.31 -10.04 -8.89
C SER A 446 25.82 -10.23 -9.13
N ARG A 447 26.50 -11.02 -8.29
CA ARG A 447 27.89 -11.41 -8.48
C ARG A 447 28.06 -12.91 -8.25
N SER A 448 28.82 -13.55 -9.14
CA SER A 448 29.19 -14.97 -9.14
C SER A 448 30.68 -15.14 -8.81
N PRO A 449 31.11 -16.09 -7.97
CA PRO A 449 32.54 -16.39 -7.78
C PRO A 449 33.02 -17.55 -8.66
N ARG A 450 34.19 -17.38 -9.28
CA ARG A 450 34.97 -18.44 -9.95
C ARG A 450 35.55 -19.42 -8.93
N CYS A 451 35.38 -20.72 -9.18
CA CYS A 451 36.11 -21.79 -8.51
C CYS A 451 37.52 -21.94 -9.11
N SER A 452 38.55 -21.81 -8.26
CA SER A 452 39.88 -22.35 -8.53
C SER A 452 39.94 -23.82 -8.12
N ILE A 453 40.38 -24.67 -9.04
CA ILE A 453 40.62 -26.10 -8.84
C ILE A 453 41.90 -26.30 -7.99
N LYS A 454 41.80 -27.12 -6.94
CA LYS A 454 42.86 -28.02 -6.50
C LYS A 454 42.26 -29.40 -6.29
#